data_AF-A0A419H3H5-F1
#
_entry.id   AF-A0A419H3H5-F1
#
_cell.length_a   1.000
_cell.length_b   1.000
_cell.length_c   1.000
_cell.angle_alpha   90.00
_cell.angle_beta   90.00
_cell.angle_gamma   90.00
#
_symmetry.space_group_name_H-M   'P 1'
#
loop_
_entity.id
_entity.type
_entity.pdbx_description
1 polymer ?
#
loop_
_entity_poly.entity_id
_entity_poly.type
_entity_poly.pdbx_seq_one_letter_code
_entity_poly.pdbx_strand_id
1 'polypeptide(L)'
;MILPGMGELYADAYDSGKYFTIADGALWGMFTGFTLYGDWKRNNYISFAKTNAGINLDGMESDFIANVSIYMSTDDYNRIKELNREFDQTYNANLYKWNWASNDKRKEFRDMWSSSEGAYNKVRFVVGALILNRIVSAINAVRLVSAYNRNLPQELSWNIYFGVEDKPTLPQTFTFNFIQRF
;
A
#
# COMPACT_ATOMS: atom_id res chain seq x y z
N MET A 1 -9.37 -10.64 -5.48
CA MET A 1 -8.07 -9.94 -5.39
C MET A 1 -7.18 -10.47 -6.50
N ILE A 2 -6.83 -9.64 -7.48
CA ILE A 2 -5.86 -10.00 -8.52
C ILE A 2 -4.50 -9.78 -7.88
N LEU A 3 -3.74 -10.85 -7.62
CA LEU A 3 -2.31 -10.72 -7.33
C LEU A 3 -1.66 -10.07 -8.58
N PRO A 4 -1.18 -8.84 -8.50
CA PRO A 4 -0.66 -8.17 -9.69
C PRO A 4 0.72 -8.77 -9.99
N GLY A 5 0.85 -9.33 -11.19
CA GLY A 5 1.92 -10.24 -11.60
C GLY A 5 1.41 -11.58 -12.17
N MET A 6 0.13 -11.92 -11.94
CA MET A 6 -0.49 -13.14 -12.50
C MET A 6 -1.20 -12.93 -13.84
N GLY A 7 -1.36 -11.68 -14.31
CA GLY A 7 -1.96 -11.36 -15.61
C GLY A 7 -1.12 -11.80 -16.81
N GLU A 8 0.12 -12.23 -16.58
CA GLU A 8 1.08 -12.57 -17.63
C GLU A 8 1.57 -14.04 -17.53
N LEU A 9 0.76 -14.94 -16.97
CA LEU A 9 1.04 -16.38 -16.98
C LEU A 9 0.89 -17.04 -18.37
N TYR A 10 0.60 -16.26 -19.41
CA TYR A 10 0.43 -16.72 -20.79
C TYR A 10 1.19 -15.85 -21.78
N ALA A 11 2.52 -15.76 -21.66
CA ALA A 11 3.37 -15.40 -22.79
C ALA A 11 4.80 -15.85 -22.50
N ASP A 12 5.33 -16.69 -23.39
CA ASP A 12 6.62 -17.38 -23.35
C ASP A 12 7.85 -16.45 -23.49
N ALA A 13 7.80 -15.26 -22.86
CA ALA A 13 8.79 -14.18 -22.96
C ALA A 13 9.02 -13.44 -21.62
N TYR A 14 9.00 -14.16 -20.50
CA TYR A 14 8.82 -13.59 -19.16
C TYR A 14 10.10 -13.40 -18.32
N ASP A 15 11.09 -12.69 -18.86
CA ASP A 15 12.38 -12.58 -18.14
C ASP A 15 12.40 -11.47 -17.07
N SER A 16 11.61 -10.40 -17.23
CA SER A 16 11.59 -9.25 -16.31
C SER A 16 10.40 -9.21 -15.33
N GLY A 17 9.23 -9.74 -15.72
CA GLY A 17 8.01 -9.70 -14.89
C GLY A 17 8.12 -10.49 -13.58
N LYS A 18 8.87 -11.60 -13.58
CA LYS A 18 9.12 -12.43 -12.38
C LYS A 18 9.75 -11.64 -11.22
N TYR A 19 10.61 -10.67 -11.51
CA TYR A 19 11.27 -9.87 -10.48
C TYR A 19 10.30 -8.91 -9.78
N PHE A 20 9.32 -8.34 -10.50
CA PHE A 20 8.31 -7.48 -9.90
C PHE A 20 7.40 -8.24 -8.94
N THR A 21 7.06 -9.49 -9.27
CA THR A 21 6.27 -10.38 -8.39
C THR A 21 7.05 -10.76 -7.13
N ILE A 22 8.34 -11.12 -7.27
CA ILE A 22 9.20 -11.41 -6.12
C ILE A 22 9.35 -10.17 -5.22
N ALA A 23 9.60 -9.01 -5.83
CA ALA A 23 9.71 -7.75 -5.11
C ALA A 23 8.41 -7.41 -4.36
N ASP A 24 7.26 -7.64 -4.99
CA ASP A 24 5.96 -7.41 -4.36
C ASP A 24 5.76 -8.32 -3.15
N GLY A 25 6.06 -9.61 -3.27
CA GLY A 25 6.00 -10.56 -2.16
C GLY A 25 6.91 -10.16 -0.99
N ALA A 26 8.14 -9.73 -1.30
CA ALA A 26 9.08 -9.25 -0.29
C ALA A 26 8.59 -7.97 0.40
N LEU A 27 8.06 -7.00 -0.36
CA LEU A 27 7.52 -5.76 0.17
C LEU A 27 6.28 -6.00 1.05
N TRP A 28 5.39 -6.91 0.67
CA TRP A 28 4.27 -7.32 1.53
C TRP A 28 4.76 -7.98 2.82
N GLY A 29 5.78 -8.84 2.73
CA GLY A 29 6.43 -9.41 3.91
C GLY A 29 6.99 -8.35 4.86
N MET A 30 7.68 -7.33 4.31
CA MET A 30 8.17 -6.19 5.08
C MET A 30 7.04 -5.36 5.69
N PHE A 31 5.97 -5.11 4.92
CA PHE A 31 4.81 -4.35 5.37
C PHE A 31 4.16 -5.02 6.59
N THR A 32 3.87 -6.31 6.49
CA THR A 32 3.32 -7.11 7.60
C THR A 32 4.28 -7.16 8.77
N GLY A 33 5.57 -7.41 8.52
CA GLY A 33 6.59 -7.48 9.57
C GLY A 33 6.72 -6.18 10.37
N PHE A 34 6.82 -5.04 9.71
CA PHE A 34 6.91 -3.75 10.40
C PHE A 34 5.61 -3.32 11.07
N THR A 35 4.45 -3.68 10.52
CA THR A 35 3.16 -3.41 11.15
C THR A 35 3.05 -4.17 12.48
N LEU A 36 3.30 -5.49 12.47
CA LEU A 36 3.30 -6.31 13.68
C LEU A 36 4.33 -5.84 14.71
N TYR A 37 5.51 -5.45 14.25
CA TYR A 37 6.56 -4.92 15.12
C TYR A 37 6.18 -3.56 15.75
N GLY A 38 5.53 -2.68 14.98
CA GLY A 38 4.96 -1.43 15.46
C GLY A 38 3.88 -1.66 16.50
N ASP A 39 2.94 -2.56 16.23
CA ASP A 39 1.85 -2.91 17.16
C ASP A 39 2.36 -3.49 18.48
N TRP A 40 3.39 -4.34 18.42
CA TRP A 40 4.03 -4.86 19.62
C TRP A 40 4.68 -3.74 20.47
N LYS A 41 5.42 -2.82 19.82
CA LYS A 41 5.98 -1.65 20.52
C LYS A 41 4.88 -0.74 21.09
N ARG A 42 3.79 -0.58 20.35
CA ARG A 42 2.63 0.19 20.78
C ARG A 42 2.04 -0.36 22.07
N ASN A 43 1.75 -1.65 22.07
CA ASN A 43 1.21 -2.34 23.23
C ASN A 43 2.15 -2.25 24.44
N ASN A 44 3.47 -2.31 24.22
CA ASN A 44 4.45 -2.16 25.29
C ASN A 44 4.41 -0.78 25.94
N TYR A 45 4.43 0.31 25.17
CA TYR A 45 4.40 1.66 25.78
C TYR A 45 3.05 1.94 26.45
N ILE A 46 1.94 1.42 25.91
CA ILE A 46 0.61 1.56 26.52
C ILE A 46 0.57 0.82 27.86
N SER A 47 1.03 -0.43 27.90
CA SER A 47 1.12 -1.20 29.14
C SER A 47 2.04 -0.51 30.16
N PHE A 48 3.17 0.02 29.71
CA PHE A 48 4.09 0.75 30.55
C PHE A 48 3.46 2.01 31.16
N ALA A 49 2.75 2.82 30.37
CA ALA A 49 2.05 4.00 30.85
C ALA A 49 0.94 3.65 31.84
N LYS A 50 0.20 2.56 31.58
CA LYS A 50 -0.84 2.07 32.49
C LYS A 50 -0.27 1.72 33.86
N THR A 51 0.87 1.04 33.90
CA THR A 51 1.52 0.63 35.16
C THR A 51 2.23 1.77 35.88
N ASN A 52 2.93 2.65 35.15
CA ASN A 52 3.84 3.64 35.76
C ASN A 52 3.26 5.06 35.86
N ALA A 53 2.15 5.33 35.17
CA ALA A 53 1.47 6.62 35.20
C ALA A 53 -0.05 6.54 35.41
N GLY A 54 -0.62 5.32 35.45
CA GLY A 54 -2.04 5.09 35.72
C GLY A 54 -2.98 5.43 34.56
N ILE A 55 -2.46 5.64 33.34
CA ILE A 55 -3.25 6.04 32.17
C ILE A 55 -3.30 4.94 31.12
N ASN A 56 -4.49 4.67 30.57
CA ASN A 56 -4.65 3.85 29.38
C ASN A 56 -4.62 4.74 28.14
N LEU A 57 -3.63 4.51 27.27
CA LEU A 57 -3.43 5.29 26.05
C LEU A 57 -4.00 4.61 24.80
N ASP A 58 -4.67 3.46 24.96
CA ASP A 58 -5.30 2.80 23.82
C ASP A 58 -6.42 3.66 23.22
N GLY A 59 -6.41 3.79 21.89
CA GLY A 59 -7.33 4.64 21.14
C GLY A 59 -7.14 6.14 21.32
N MET A 60 -6.19 6.60 22.14
CA MET A 60 -5.93 8.03 22.34
C MET A 60 -5.19 8.64 21.14
N GLU A 61 -5.47 9.91 20.86
CA GLU A 61 -4.82 10.65 19.79
C GLU A 61 -3.32 10.88 20.06
N SER A 62 -2.54 11.02 18.98
CA SER A 62 -1.09 11.23 19.06
C SER A 62 -0.70 12.46 19.89
N ASP A 63 -1.47 13.53 19.79
CA ASP A 63 -1.17 14.80 20.48
C ASP A 63 -1.36 14.66 21.99
N PHE A 64 -2.37 13.89 22.42
CA PHE A 64 -2.54 13.55 23.83
C PHE A 64 -1.36 12.70 24.34
N ILE A 65 -0.97 11.67 23.59
CA ILE A 65 0.17 10.81 23.93
C ILE A 65 1.47 11.63 23.99
N ALA A 66 1.63 12.60 23.08
CA ALA A 66 2.75 13.53 23.07
C ALA A 66 2.80 14.35 24.36
N ASN A 67 1.67 14.90 24.80
CA ASN A 67 1.57 15.65 26.06
C ASN A 67 1.91 14.75 27.26
N VAL A 68 1.37 13.54 27.32
CA VAL A 68 1.72 12.54 28.35
C VAL A 68 3.22 12.23 28.36
N SER A 69 3.88 12.25 27.20
CA SER A 69 5.33 12.03 27.09
C SER A 69 6.18 13.21 27.58
N ILE A 70 5.61 14.42 27.67
CA ILE A 70 6.33 15.66 27.98
C ILE A 70 6.17 16.04 29.44
N TYR A 71 4.94 16.01 29.97
CA TYR A 71 4.60 16.54 31.30
C TYR A 71 4.52 15.44 32.35
N MET A 72 4.83 15.79 33.60
CA MET A 72 4.84 14.82 34.71
C MET A 72 3.44 14.34 35.08
N SER A 73 2.43 15.19 34.96
CA SER A 73 1.04 14.87 35.27
C SER A 73 0.06 15.72 34.46
N THR A 74 -1.22 15.35 34.50
CA THR A 74 -2.31 16.16 33.94
C THR A 74 -2.34 17.56 34.55
N ASP A 75 -2.12 17.66 35.86
CA ASP A 75 -2.14 18.93 36.58
C ASP A 75 -0.97 19.84 36.17
N ASP A 76 0.22 19.25 35.92
CA ASP A 76 1.40 19.97 35.41
C ASP A 76 1.12 20.59 34.04
N TYR A 77 0.54 19.81 33.13
CA TYR A 77 0.09 20.30 31.82
C TYR A 77 -0.97 21.40 31.94
N ASN A 78 -2.05 21.15 32.70
CA ASN A 78 -3.15 22.10 32.86
C ASN A 78 -2.68 23.42 33.47
N ARG A 79 -1.80 23.37 34.47
CA ARG A 79 -1.24 24.57 35.10
C ARG A 79 -0.51 25.44 34.09
N ILE A 80 0.24 24.85 33.17
CA ILE A 80 0.95 25.61 32.11
C ILE A 80 -0.07 26.25 31.16
N LYS A 81 -1.13 25.54 30.80
CA LYS A 81 -2.22 26.07 29.97
C LYS A 81 -2.97 27.22 30.64
N GLU A 82 -3.29 27.07 31.92
CA GLU A 82 -3.93 28.12 32.72
C GLU A 82 -3.07 29.38 32.86
N LEU A 83 -1.75 29.22 33.10
CA LEU A 83 -0.81 30.35 33.14
C LEU A 83 -0.75 31.11 31.81
N ASN A 84 -0.90 30.40 30.70
CA ASN A 84 -0.97 30.98 29.35
C ASN A 84 -2.38 31.48 28.96
N ARG A 85 -3.38 31.35 29.85
CA ARG A 85 -4.79 31.68 29.60
C ARG A 85 -5.44 30.84 28.51
N GLU A 86 -4.93 29.64 28.25
CA GLU A 86 -5.42 28.64 27.28
C GLU A 86 -6.38 27.64 27.96
N PHE A 87 -7.42 28.15 28.62
CA PHE A 87 -8.32 27.33 29.44
C PHE A 87 -9.08 26.25 28.64
N ASP A 88 -9.38 26.53 27.38
CA ASP A 88 -10.03 25.63 26.44
C ASP A 88 -9.17 24.41 26.04
N GLN A 89 -7.86 24.48 26.27
CA GLN A 89 -6.92 23.39 25.97
C GLN A 89 -6.59 22.51 27.18
N THR A 90 -7.18 22.77 28.33
CA THR A 90 -6.98 21.97 29.54
C THR A 90 -7.69 20.62 29.43
N TYR A 91 -7.08 19.59 30.03
CA TYR A 91 -7.69 18.28 30.12
C TYR A 91 -8.57 18.17 31.37
N ASN A 92 -9.71 17.49 31.25
CA ASN A 92 -10.49 17.12 32.41
C ASN A 92 -9.72 16.07 33.24
N ALA A 93 -9.23 16.47 34.41
CA ALA A 93 -8.39 15.64 35.28
C ALA A 93 -9.10 14.37 35.82
N ASN A 94 -10.43 14.28 35.73
CA ASN A 94 -11.16 13.07 36.07
C ASN A 94 -11.16 12.03 34.94
N LEU A 95 -11.06 12.48 33.68
CA LEU A 95 -11.12 11.62 32.50
C LEU A 95 -9.73 11.28 31.95
N TYR A 96 -8.82 12.25 31.98
CA TYR A 96 -7.49 12.16 31.36
C TYR A 96 -6.39 12.25 32.40
N LYS A 97 -6.45 11.38 33.42
CA LYS A 97 -5.53 11.41 34.56
C LYS A 97 -4.27 10.58 34.30
N TRP A 98 -3.10 11.23 34.31
CA TRP A 98 -1.82 10.54 34.43
C TRP A 98 -0.94 11.23 35.47
N ASN A 99 -0.04 10.46 36.09
CA ASN A 99 0.99 10.99 36.96
C ASN A 99 2.20 10.06 36.98
N TRP A 100 3.31 10.50 36.37
CA TRP A 100 4.53 9.71 36.30
C TRP A 100 5.21 9.60 37.65
N ALA A 101 5.59 8.37 38.04
CA ALA A 101 6.32 8.14 39.29
C ALA A 101 7.67 8.89 39.37
N SER A 102 8.35 9.08 38.24
CA SER A 102 9.57 9.88 38.14
C SER A 102 9.80 10.39 36.72
N ASN A 103 10.66 11.40 36.58
CA ASN A 103 11.05 11.93 35.28
C ASN A 103 11.78 10.87 34.42
N ASP A 104 12.49 9.93 35.04
CA ASP A 104 13.16 8.84 34.33
C ASP A 104 12.14 7.88 33.72
N LYS A 105 11.05 7.57 34.44
CA LYS A 105 9.95 6.75 33.89
C LYS A 105 9.22 7.43 32.75
N ARG A 106 9.01 8.75 32.84
CA ARG A 106 8.47 9.53 31.73
C ARG A 106 9.38 9.50 30.50
N LYS A 107 10.70 9.64 30.68
CA LYS A 107 11.68 9.55 29.57
C LYS A 107 11.69 8.16 28.95
N GLU A 108 11.71 7.11 29.78
CA GLU A 108 11.62 5.71 29.31
C GLU A 108 10.38 5.49 28.46
N PHE A 109 9.22 5.98 28.91
CA PHE A 109 7.99 5.98 28.11
C PHE A 109 8.15 6.72 26.78
N ARG A 110 8.71 7.93 26.79
CA ARG A 110 8.94 8.73 25.58
C ARG A 110 9.82 8.00 24.58
N ASP A 111 10.85 7.31 25.04
CA ASP A 111 11.75 6.53 24.19
C ASP A 111 11.01 5.33 23.58
N MET A 112 10.19 4.63 24.38
CA MET A 112 9.35 3.53 23.89
C MET A 112 8.34 4.00 22.83
N TRP A 113 7.65 5.12 23.10
CA TRP A 113 6.69 5.70 22.17
C TRP A 113 7.38 6.18 20.87
N SER A 114 8.49 6.90 20.97
CA SER A 114 9.29 7.33 19.82
C SER A 114 9.77 6.14 18.98
N SER A 115 10.19 5.06 19.63
CA SER A 115 10.59 3.82 18.95
C SER A 115 9.42 3.16 18.21
N SER A 116 8.21 3.22 18.78
CA SER A 116 6.98 2.75 18.13
C SER A 116 6.65 3.58 16.90
N GLU A 117 6.69 4.91 17.00
CA GLU A 117 6.43 5.80 15.87
C GLU A 117 7.48 5.61 14.76
N GLY A 118 8.74 5.37 15.13
CA GLY A 118 9.80 4.99 14.20
C GLY A 118 9.50 3.69 13.43
N ALA A 119 8.85 2.70 14.06
CA ALA A 119 8.43 1.48 13.38
C ALA A 119 7.28 1.74 12.39
N TYR A 120 6.25 2.49 12.79
CA TYR A 120 5.15 2.86 11.89
C TYR A 120 5.62 3.75 10.72
N ASN A 121 6.62 4.59 10.93
CA ASN A 121 7.23 5.35 9.83
C ASN A 121 7.86 4.42 8.77
N LYS A 122 8.48 3.30 9.17
CA LYS A 122 8.98 2.29 8.21
C LYS A 122 7.86 1.69 7.37
N VAL A 123 6.68 1.47 7.95
CA VAL A 123 5.50 0.99 7.20
C VAL A 123 5.15 1.98 6.09
N ARG A 124 5.16 3.29 6.35
CA ARG A 124 4.90 4.33 5.33
C ARG A 124 5.89 4.26 4.16
N PHE A 125 7.18 4.05 4.45
CA PHE A 125 8.20 3.87 3.40
C PHE A 125 7.95 2.61 2.56
N VAL A 126 7.58 1.49 3.20
CA VAL A 126 7.25 0.24 2.47
C VAL A 126 6.01 0.42 1.59
N VAL A 127 4.98 1.12 2.07
CA VAL A 127 3.80 1.47 1.24
C VAL A 127 4.21 2.30 0.02
N GLY A 128 5.10 3.28 0.20
CA GLY A 128 5.66 4.03 -0.93
C GLY A 128 6.40 3.15 -1.94
N ALA A 129 7.20 2.21 -1.45
CA ALA A 129 7.91 1.25 -2.30
C ALA A 129 6.96 0.29 -3.04
N LEU A 130 5.87 -0.16 -2.40
CA LEU A 130 4.82 -0.96 -3.06
C LEU A 130 4.21 -0.19 -4.22
N ILE A 131 3.83 1.08 -4.02
CA ILE A 131 3.26 1.93 -5.08
C ILE A 131 4.27 2.09 -6.23
N LEU A 132 5.53 2.38 -5.93
CA LEU A 132 6.58 2.51 -6.93
C LEU A 132 6.75 1.21 -7.74
N ASN A 133 6.80 0.06 -7.06
CA ASN A 133 6.90 -1.24 -7.70
C ASN A 133 5.74 -1.48 -8.69
N ARG A 134 4.52 -1.08 -8.33
CA ARG A 134 3.35 -1.17 -9.22
C ARG A 134 3.48 -0.30 -10.47
N ILE A 135 3.93 0.95 -10.32
CA ILE A 135 4.07 1.87 -11.46
C ILE A 135 5.11 1.33 -12.44
N VAL A 136 6.27 0.90 -11.94
CA VAL A 136 7.35 0.38 -12.79
C VAL A 136 6.93 -0.92 -13.47
N SER A 137 6.27 -1.82 -12.73
CA SER A 137 5.72 -3.06 -13.28
C SER A 137 4.71 -2.79 -14.41
N ALA A 138 3.78 -1.85 -14.22
CA ALA A 138 2.79 -1.49 -15.24
C ALA A 138 3.44 -0.91 -16.51
N ILE A 139 4.44 -0.03 -16.37
CA ILE A 139 5.19 0.51 -17.51
C ILE A 139 5.89 -0.62 -18.28
N ASN A 140 6.50 -1.57 -17.57
CA ASN A 140 7.18 -2.71 -18.19
C ASN A 140 6.19 -3.60 -18.95
N ALA A 141 5.05 -3.93 -18.36
CA ALA A 141 4.00 -4.71 -19.00
C ALA A 141 3.48 -4.04 -20.28
N VAL A 142 3.20 -2.73 -20.25
CA VAL A 142 2.77 -1.98 -21.44
C VAL A 142 3.82 -2.03 -22.55
N ARG A 143 5.11 -1.89 -22.22
CA ARG A 143 6.20 -2.00 -23.20
C ARG A 143 6.28 -3.39 -23.82
N LEU A 144 6.17 -4.44 -23.02
CA LEU A 144 6.19 -5.83 -23.48
C LEU A 144 5.01 -6.13 -24.41
N VAL A 145 3.79 -5.76 -24.02
CA VAL A 145 2.58 -5.94 -24.84
C VAL A 145 2.68 -5.14 -26.15
N SER A 146 3.18 -3.90 -26.08
CA SER A 146 3.37 -3.07 -27.28
C SER A 146 4.40 -3.67 -28.24
N ALA A 147 5.49 -4.24 -27.73
CA ALA A 147 6.50 -4.92 -28.54
C ALA A 147 5.96 -6.22 -29.14
N TYR A 148 5.22 -7.01 -28.37
CA TYR A 148 4.56 -8.23 -28.84
C TYR A 148 3.57 -7.93 -29.97
N ASN A 149 2.69 -6.93 -29.79
CA ASN A 149 1.69 -6.55 -30.80
C ASN A 149 2.31 -6.06 -32.11
N ARG A 150 3.51 -5.48 -32.09
CA ARG A 150 4.25 -5.08 -33.31
C ARG A 150 4.81 -6.26 -34.09
N ASN A 151 5.09 -7.37 -33.41
CA ASN A 151 5.69 -8.56 -34.01
C ASN A 151 4.66 -9.63 -34.38
N LEU A 152 3.38 -9.43 -34.06
CA LEU A 152 2.31 -10.29 -34.55
C LEU A 152 2.21 -10.15 -36.07
N PRO A 153 2.32 -11.24 -36.85
CA PRO A 153 2.02 -11.21 -38.27
C PRO A 153 0.58 -10.70 -38.44
N GLN A 154 0.38 -9.64 -39.22
CA GLN A 154 -0.94 -9.35 -39.74
C GLN A 154 -1.27 -10.45 -40.74
N GLU A 155 -1.91 -11.52 -40.28
CA GLU A 155 -2.52 -12.56 -41.12
C GLU A 155 -3.69 -11.92 -41.89
N LEU A 156 -3.37 -11.16 -42.93
CA LEU A 156 -4.35 -10.69 -43.90
C LEU A 156 -4.72 -11.87 -44.81
N SER A 157 -5.61 -12.73 -44.33
CA SER A 157 -6.07 -13.88 -45.10
C SER A 157 -7.11 -13.45 -46.15
N TRP A 158 -6.68 -13.30 -47.40
CA TRP A 158 -7.58 -13.15 -48.54
C TRP A 158 -8.01 -14.52 -49.03
N ASN A 159 -9.30 -14.86 -48.87
CA ASN A 159 -9.86 -16.02 -49.55
C ASN A 159 -10.45 -15.56 -50.89
N ILE A 160 -9.83 -15.98 -51.98
CA ILE A 160 -10.27 -15.68 -53.35
C ILE A 160 -10.91 -16.95 -53.91
N TYR A 161 -12.20 -16.88 -54.23
CA TYR A 161 -12.92 -17.96 -54.89
C TYR A 161 -13.18 -17.59 -56.35
N PHE A 162 -12.75 -18.46 -57.26
CA PHE A 162 -13.09 -18.38 -58.67
C PHE A 162 -13.98 -19.56 -59.05
N GLY A 163 -15.18 -19.26 -59.55
CA GLY A 163 -16.13 -20.27 -60.00
C GLY A 163 -16.56 -20.00 -61.43
N VAL A 164 -16.53 -21.05 -62.26
CA VAL A 164 -17.15 -21.05 -63.58
C VAL A 164 -18.43 -21.88 -63.47
N GLU A 165 -19.58 -21.25 -63.69
CA GLU A 165 -20.85 -21.95 -63.69
C GLU A 165 -21.31 -22.15 -65.14
N ASP A 166 -21.28 -23.41 -65.58
CA ASP A 166 -21.69 -23.80 -66.93
C ASP A 166 -23.06 -24.48 -66.86
N LYS A 167 -24.10 -23.71 -67.22
CA LYS A 167 -25.49 -24.20 -67.25
C LYS A 167 -25.89 -24.37 -68.72
N PRO A 168 -26.43 -25.53 -69.14
CA PRO A 168 -26.66 -25.85 -70.56
C PRO A 168 -27.53 -24.85 -71.34
N THR A 169 -28.33 -24.04 -70.62
CA THR A 169 -29.29 -23.09 -71.18
C THR A 169 -28.92 -21.62 -70.91
N LEU A 170 -27.76 -21.35 -70.29
CA LEU A 170 -27.31 -20.00 -69.97
C LEU A 170 -25.87 -19.78 -70.47
N PRO A 171 -25.51 -18.54 -70.85
CA PRO A 171 -24.13 -18.20 -71.17
C PRO A 171 -23.22 -18.41 -69.96
N GLN A 172 -21.97 -18.84 -70.23
CA GLN A 172 -20.98 -19.09 -69.20
C GLN A 172 -20.77 -17.87 -68.31
N THR A 173 -20.95 -18.06 -67.01
CA THR A 173 -20.82 -16.98 -66.03
C THR A 173 -19.59 -17.22 -65.17
N PHE A 174 -18.71 -16.22 -65.14
CA PHE A 174 -17.53 -16.19 -64.27
C PHE A 174 -17.87 -15.44 -62.99
N THR A 175 -17.67 -16.08 -61.84
CA THR A 175 -17.89 -15.47 -60.53
C THR A 175 -16.59 -15.34 -59.76
N PHE A 176 -16.36 -14.14 -59.24
CA PHE A 176 -15.23 -13.81 -58.39
C PHE A 176 -15.77 -13.31 -57.05
N ASN A 177 -15.44 -14.00 -55.96
CA ASN A 177 -15.81 -13.58 -54.62
C ASN A 177 -14.57 -13.31 -53.78
N PHE A 178 -14.50 -12.09 -53.22
CA PHE A 178 -13.49 -11.67 -52.27
C PHE A 178 -14.10 -11.65 -50.87
N ILE A 179 -13.57 -12.48 -49.98
CA ILE A 179 -13.99 -12.50 -48.57
C ILE A 179 -12.79 -12.11 -47.71
N GLN A 180 -12.92 -10.97 -47.04
CA GLN A 180 -11.99 -10.54 -46.00
C GLN A 180 -12.58 -10.92 -44.64
N ARG A 181 -11.86 -11.74 -43.87
CA ARG A 181 -12.19 -12.00 -42.46
C ARG A 181 -11.40 -11.02 -41.60
N PHE A 182 -12.13 -10.24 -40.79
CA PHE A 182 -11.58 -9.44 -39.70
C PHE A 182 -11.57 -10.25 -38.42
#